data_AF-A0A815QCR9-F1
#
_entry.id   AF-A0A815QCR9-F1
#
_cell.length_a   1.000
_cell.length_b   1.000
_cell.length_c   1.000
_cell.angle_alpha   90.00
_cell.angle_beta   90.00
_cell.angle_gamma   90.00
#
_symmetry.space_group_name_H-M   'P 1'
#
loop_
_entity.id
_entity.type
_entity.pdbx_description
1 polymer ?
#
loop_
_entity_poly.entity_id
_entity_poly.type
_entity_poly.pdbx_seq_one_letter_code
_entity_poly.pdbx_strand_id
1 'polypeptide(L)' 'TLAWILAQGEDFFVIPGTTKIKNLEENVGAAGVKLSKEEEQEIRQACENADIVGGRYPESLSASLFGDSAPKKA' A
#
# COMPACT_ATOMS: atom_id res chain seq x y z
N THR A 1 6.32 -3.92 -6.78
CA THR A 1 5.98 -2.88 -5.78
C THR A 1 6.26 -3.34 -4.36
N LEU A 2 5.84 -4.54 -3.94
CA LEU A 2 6.10 -5.03 -2.56
C LEU A 2 7.57 -4.98 -2.15
N ALA A 3 8.50 -5.34 -3.06
CA ALA A 3 9.94 -5.24 -2.83
C ALA A 3 10.39 -3.81 -2.47
N TRP A 4 9.82 -2.79 -3.10
CA TRP A 4 10.14 -1.39 -2.80
C TRP A 4 9.63 -0.98 -1.41
N ILE A 5 8.43 -1.43 -1.02
CA ILE A 5 7.89 -1.18 0.33
C ILE A 5 8.77 -1.85 1.39
N LEU A 6 9.20 -3.10 1.15
CA LEU A 6 10.10 -3.83 2.05
C LEU A 6 11.50 -3.18 2.14
N ALA A 7 11.94 -2.48 1.09
CA ALA A 7 13.23 -1.77 1.08
C ALA A 7 13.23 -0.48 1.92
N GLN A 8 12.08 -0.01 2.41
CA GLN A 8 11.97 1.26 3.14
C GLN A 8 12.52 1.22 4.56
N GLY A 9 12.62 0.03 5.16
CA GLY A 9 13.11 -0.14 6.54
C GLY A 9 12.69 -1.47 7.15
N GLU A 10 13.31 -1.83 8.28
CA GLU A 10 12.98 -3.07 9.01
C GLU A 10 11.61 -3.01 9.71
N ASP A 11 11.04 -1.81 9.86
CA ASP A 11 9.74 -1.54 10.45
C ASP A 11 8.60 -1.52 9.42
N PHE A 12 8.89 -1.80 8.14
CA PHE A 12 7.90 -1.87 7.08
C PHE A 12 7.39 -3.29 6.87
N PHE A 13 6.12 -3.52 7.25
CA PHE A 13 5.43 -4.79 7.08
C PHE A 13 4.38 -4.70 5.98
N VAL A 14 4.44 -5.60 5.00
CA VAL A 14 3.43 -5.73 3.94
C VAL A 14 2.37 -6.75 4.32
N ILE A 15 1.09 -6.43 4.06
CA ILE A 15 -0.06 -7.33 4.31
C ILE A 15 -0.89 -7.56 3.03
N PRO A 16 -0.28 -8.08 1.94
CA PRO A 16 -0.98 -8.22 0.67
C PRO A 16 -2.02 -9.35 0.74
N GLY A 17 -3.29 -9.02 0.52
CA GLY A 17 -4.37 -10.01 0.36
C GLY A 17 -4.48 -10.49 -1.09
N THR A 18 -4.72 -11.79 -1.29
CA THR A 18 -5.04 -12.36 -2.61
C THR A 18 -5.90 -13.62 -2.48
N THR A 19 -6.68 -13.92 -3.50
CA THR A 19 -7.47 -15.16 -3.61
C THR A 19 -6.83 -16.20 -4.54
N LYS A 20 -5.72 -15.86 -5.22
CA LYS A 20 -5.05 -16.71 -6.20
C LYS A 20 -3.68 -17.16 -5.69
N ILE A 21 -3.41 -18.45 -5.76
CA ILE A 21 -2.13 -19.05 -5.31
C ILE A 21 -0.94 -18.45 -6.06
N LYS A 22 -1.03 -18.30 -7.39
CA LYS A 22 0.06 -17.69 -8.19
C LYS A 22 0.47 -16.31 -7.67
N ASN A 23 -0.51 -15.49 -7.27
CA ASN A 23 -0.23 -14.15 -6.75
C ASN A 23 0.38 -14.23 -5.34
N LEU A 24 0.00 -15.23 -4.54
CA LEU A 24 0.63 -15.48 -3.24
C LEU A 24 2.12 -15.79 -3.42
N GLU A 25 2.45 -16.69 -4.36
CA GLU A 25 3.83 -17.05 -4.68
C GLU A 25 4.64 -15.83 -5.15
N GLU A 26 4.07 -15.00 -6.03
CA GLU A 26 4.69 -13.76 -6.49
C GLU A 26 4.88 -12.75 -5.34
N ASN A 27 3.88 -12.58 -4.48
CA ASN A 27 3.94 -11.69 -3.33
C ASN A 27 5.05 -12.09 -2.35
N VAL A 28 5.19 -13.40 -2.07
CA VAL A 28 6.26 -13.93 -1.23
C VAL A 28 7.63 -13.76 -1.90
N GLY A 29 7.70 -14.01 -3.22
CA GLY A 29 8.91 -13.84 -4.01
C GLY A 29 9.48 -12.41 -3.98
N ALA A 30 8.63 -11.39 -3.77
CA ALA A 30 9.06 -10.00 -3.65
C ALA A 30 10.07 -9.75 -2.52
N ALA A 31 10.08 -10.56 -1.45
CA ALA A 31 11.06 -10.45 -0.38
C ALA A 31 12.49 -10.83 -0.80
N GLY A 32 12.63 -11.59 -1.89
CA GLY A 32 13.92 -11.95 -2.48
C GLY A 32 14.49 -10.90 -3.45
N VAL A 33 13.69 -9.90 -3.84
CA VAL A 33 14.11 -8.85 -4.77
C VAL A 33 14.86 -7.77 -4.01
N LYS A 34 16.12 -7.54 -4.38
CA LYS A 34 16.95 -6.48 -3.82
C LYS A 34 17.01 -5.32 -4.81
N LEU A 35 16.65 -4.13 -4.33
CA LEU A 35 16.80 -2.90 -5.10
C LEU A 35 18.12 -2.23 -4.72
N SER A 36 18.81 -1.65 -5.71
CA SER A 36 19.89 -0.72 -5.44
C SER A 36 19.32 0.60 -4.89
N LYS A 37 20.20 1.45 -4.34
CA LYS A 37 19.78 2.78 -3.87
C LYS A 37 19.30 3.66 -5.02
N GLU A 38 19.91 3.51 -6.19
CA GLU A 38 19.56 4.24 -7.39
C GLU A 38 18.17 3.83 -7.90
N GLU A 39 17.88 2.53 -7.95
CA GLU A 39 16.55 2.01 -8.33
C GLU A 39 15.46 2.45 -7.33
N GLU A 40 15.75 2.39 -6.03
CA GLU A 40 14.82 2.84 -4.99
C GLU A 40 14.52 4.34 -5.10
N GLN A 41 15.55 5.13 -5.39
CA GLN A 41 15.43 6.58 -5.61
C GLN A 41 14.67 6.91 -6.90
N GLU A 42 14.90 6.17 -7.99
CA GLU A 42 14.17 6.34 -9.25
C GLU A 42 12.66 6.11 -9.04
N ILE A 43 12.29 5.02 -8.35
CA ILE A 43 10.89 4.73 -8.03
C ILE A 43 10.28 5.86 -7.19
N ARG A 44 11.01 6.36 -6.18
CA ARG A 44 10.53 7.47 -5.35
C ARG A 44 10.30 8.73 -6.15
N GLN A 45 11.26 9.13 -7.01
CA GLN A 45 11.12 10.31 -7.86
C GLN A 45 9.93 10.19 -8.81
N ALA A 46 9.69 9.00 -9.38
CA ALA A 46 8.52 8.78 -10.22
C ALA A 46 7.20 8.98 -9.44
N CYS A 47 7.14 8.56 -8.18
CA CYS A 47 5.98 8.79 -7.31
C CYS A 47 5.80 10.26 -6.91
N GLU A 48 6.88 10.96 -6.58
CA GLU A 48 6.86 12.37 -6.17
C GLU A 48 6.50 13.32 -7.33
N ASN A 49 6.91 12.96 -8.55
CA ASN A 49 6.60 13.72 -9.76
C ASN A 49 5.21 13.39 -10.34
N ALA A 50 4.47 12.45 -9.75
CA ALA A 50 3.15 12.08 -10.26
C ALA A 50 2.12 13.16 -9.91
N ASP A 51 1.34 13.58 -10.91
CA ASP A 51 0.20 14.47 -10.70
C ASP A 51 -0.87 13.77 -9.86
N ILE A 52 -1.17 14.34 -8.67
CA ILE A 52 -2.22 13.82 -7.80
C ILE A 52 -3.53 14.51 -8.15
N VAL A 53 -4.50 13.73 -8.64
CA VAL A 53 -5.84 14.22 -8.99
C VAL A 53 -6.87 13.67 -8.00
N GLY A 54 -7.62 14.56 -7.37
CA GLY A 54 -8.69 14.20 -6.42
C GLY A 54 -8.18 13.81 -5.02
N GLY A 55 -9.12 13.43 -4.15
CA GLY A 55 -8.82 12.95 -2.80
C GLY A 55 -8.76 11.41 -2.71
N ARG A 56 -8.34 10.90 -1.55
CA ARG A 56 -8.28 9.44 -1.28
C ARG A 56 -9.63 8.74 -1.46
N TYR A 57 -10.72 9.44 -1.16
CA TYR A 57 -12.09 8.99 -1.36
C TYR A 57 -12.83 10.03 -2.19
N PRO A 58 -13.77 9.62 -3.06
CA PRO A 58 -14.71 10.55 -3.69
C PRO A 58 -15.45 11.38 -2.64
N GLU A 59 -15.67 12.67 -2.90
CA GLU A 59 -16.32 13.58 -1.93
C GLU A 59 -17.67 13.04 -1.46
N SER A 60 -18.46 12.49 -2.38
CA SER A 60 -19.78 11.89 -2.09
C SER A 60 -19.74 10.70 -1.14
N LEU A 61 -18.59 10.02 -1.00
CA LEU A 61 -18.42 8.86 -0.12
C LEU A 61 -17.67 9.19 1.17
N SER A 62 -17.10 10.39 1.28
CA SER A 62 -16.30 10.80 2.45
C SER A 62 -17.08 10.75 3.76
N ALA A 63 -18.37 11.10 3.74
CA ALA A 63 -19.24 11.09 4.93
C ALA A 63 -19.43 9.67 5.51
N SER A 64 -19.41 8.63 4.68
CA SER A 64 -19.60 7.25 5.10
C SER A 64 -18.39 6.66 5.85
N LEU A 65 -17.27 7.36 5.90
CA LEU A 65 -16.08 6.94 6.65
C LEU A 65 -16.30 7.02 8.17
N PHE A 66 -17.26 7.84 8.61
CA PHE A 66 -17.60 8.02 10.01
C PHE A 66 -18.99 7.42 10.27
N GLY A 67 -19.03 6.10 10.47
CA GLY A 67 -20.23 5.39 10.89
C GLY A 67 -20.27 5.26 12.41
N ASP A 68 -21.24 5.91 13.06
CA ASP A 68 -21.49 5.71 14.48
C ASP A 68 -21.99 4.28 14.76
N SER A 69 -21.52 3.69 15.85
CA SER A 69 -22.06 2.43 16.36
C SER A 69 -23.20 2.69 17.33
N ALA A 70 -24.17 1.78 17.39
CA ALA A 70 -25.28 1.89 18.34
C ALA A 70 -24.73 1.93 19.79
N PRO A 71 -25.32 2.76 20.68
CA PRO A 71 -24.88 2.82 22.07
C PRO A 71 -25.05 1.44 22.73
N LYS A 72 -24.10 1.10 23.61
CA LYS A 72 -24.14 -0.16 24.36
C LYS A 72 -25.47 -0.26 25.11
N LYS A 73 -26.24 -1.31 24.85
CA LYS A 73 -27.44 -1.62 25.66
C LYS A 73 -26.98 -1.97 27.08
N ALA A 74 -27.60 -1.33 28.07
CA ALA A 74 -27.39 -1.59 29.49
C ALA A 74 -27.77 -3.02 29.87
#